data_AF-A0A925LTT6-F1
#
_entry.id   AF-A0A925LTT6-F1
#
_cell.length_a   1.000
_cell.length_b   1.000
_cell.length_c   1.000
_cell.angle_alpha   90.00
_cell.angle_beta   90.00
_cell.angle_gamma   90.00
#
_symmetry.space_group_name_H-M   'P 1'
#
loop_
_entity.id
_entity.type
_entity.pdbx_description
1 polymer ?
#
loop_
_entity_poly.entity_id
_entity_poly.type
_entity_poly.pdbx_seq_one_letter_code
_entity_poly.pdbx_strand_id
1 'polypeptide(L)'
;MQVPDVLPLGSVSRAHWHAMQTNGEAADFVMYRNEFVDNSSELSPYGRDHIAEIAARMPSTPFPVIVQRSWNNADPELDQVRRDIVVRVLTDLGNQDANQRVVVSQPYSNGINSMEAEQDYGRFRRIRGNGNSGLSGGGSGGGGGGF
;
A
#
# COMPACT_ATOMS: atom_id res chain seq x y z
N MET A 1 -6.92 53.97 -0.96
CA MET A 1 -7.80 53.10 -0.16
C MET A 1 -7.18 51.72 -0.16
N GLN A 2 -6.67 51.27 0.99
CA GLN A 2 -6.04 49.96 1.14
C GLN A 2 -7.14 48.91 1.20
N VAL A 3 -7.14 47.95 0.27
CA VAL A 3 -8.06 46.81 0.30
C VAL A 3 -7.72 46.00 1.56
N PRO A 4 -8.67 45.81 2.49
CA PRO A 4 -8.37 45.10 3.73
C PRO A 4 -8.11 43.62 3.44
N ASP A 5 -7.13 43.08 4.14
CA ASP A 5 -6.62 41.70 4.08
C ASP A 5 -7.62 40.73 4.75
N VAL A 6 -8.87 40.74 4.28
CA VAL A 6 -9.96 39.89 4.80
C VAL A 6 -10.37 38.89 3.73
N LEU A 7 -9.93 37.66 3.94
CA LEU A 7 -10.38 36.48 3.24
C LEU A 7 -11.92 36.46 3.11
N PRO A 8 -12.50 36.17 1.92
CA PRO A 8 -13.95 36.14 1.72
C PRO A 8 -14.64 35.21 2.72
N LEU A 9 -15.85 35.56 3.17
CA LEU A 9 -16.62 34.70 4.08
C LEU A 9 -16.76 33.29 3.48
N GLY A 10 -16.43 32.27 4.27
CA GLY A 10 -16.45 30.86 3.84
C GLY A 10 -15.19 30.39 3.08
N SER A 11 -14.27 31.27 2.70
CA SER A 11 -13.00 30.87 2.06
C SER A 11 -12.12 30.01 2.98
N VAL A 12 -12.09 30.31 4.29
CA VAL A 12 -11.35 29.52 5.30
C VAL A 12 -11.95 28.12 5.45
N SER A 13 -13.27 28.01 5.54
CA SER A 13 -13.96 26.71 5.63
C SER A 13 -13.75 25.89 4.36
N ARG A 14 -13.93 26.51 3.17
CA ARG A 14 -13.63 25.88 1.88
C ARG A 14 -12.19 25.38 1.82
N ALA A 15 -11.21 26.22 2.18
CA ALA A 15 -9.80 25.84 2.17
C ALA A 15 -9.52 24.66 3.11
N HIS A 16 -10.15 24.63 4.29
CA HIS A 16 -10.05 23.52 5.23
C HIS A 16 -10.57 22.20 4.64
N TRP A 17 -11.77 22.19 4.05
CA TRP A 17 -12.33 20.98 3.43
C TRP A 17 -11.52 20.52 2.22
N HIS A 18 -11.04 21.45 1.39
CA HIS A 18 -10.15 21.11 0.29
C HIS A 18 -8.84 20.51 0.79
N ALA A 19 -8.24 21.06 1.84
CA ALA A 19 -7.03 20.49 2.42
C ALA A 19 -7.27 19.08 2.97
N MET A 20 -8.41 18.84 3.64
CA MET A 20 -8.79 17.50 4.08
C MET A 20 -8.93 16.52 2.91
N GLN A 21 -9.60 16.93 1.84
CA GLN A 21 -9.77 16.11 0.64
C GLN A 21 -8.42 15.80 -0.02
N THR A 22 -7.59 16.82 -0.26
CA THR A 22 -6.27 16.67 -0.88
C THR A 22 -5.35 15.78 -0.05
N ASN A 23 -5.39 15.88 1.28
CA ASN A 23 -4.61 15.00 2.15
C ASN A 23 -5.13 13.55 2.12
N GLY A 24 -6.44 13.35 2.00
CA GLY A 24 -7.03 12.03 1.80
C GLY A 24 -6.58 11.41 0.48
N GLU A 25 -6.67 12.18 -0.62
CA GLU A 25 -6.19 11.72 -1.93
C GLU A 25 -4.68 11.43 -1.93
N ALA A 26 -3.86 12.22 -1.23
CA ALA A 26 -2.44 11.97 -1.11
C ALA A 26 -2.11 10.71 -0.28
N ALA A 27 -2.98 10.32 0.66
CA ALA A 27 -2.81 9.11 1.46
C ALA A 27 -3.01 7.82 0.63
N ASP A 28 -3.80 7.87 -0.45
CA ASP A 28 -3.97 6.76 -1.39
C ASP A 28 -2.69 6.47 -2.20
N PHE A 29 -1.71 7.37 -2.23
CA PHE A 29 -0.45 7.18 -2.96
C PHE A 29 0.64 6.53 -2.08
N VAL A 30 0.25 5.96 -0.95
CA VAL A 30 1.16 5.35 0.02
C VAL A 30 1.06 3.83 -0.07
N MET A 31 2.11 3.18 -0.56
CA MET A 31 2.28 1.73 -0.52
C MET A 31 2.75 1.30 0.88
N TYR A 32 1.90 0.56 1.59
CA TYR A 32 2.19 0.07 2.93
C TYR A 32 2.99 -1.23 2.93
N ARG A 33 3.69 -1.49 4.03
CA ARG A 33 4.54 -2.68 4.21
C ARG A 33 3.81 -4.02 4.07
N ASN A 34 2.54 -4.07 4.49
CA ASN A 34 1.68 -5.26 4.43
C ASN A 34 1.19 -5.59 3.01
N GLU A 35 1.38 -4.68 2.06
CA GLU A 35 1.12 -4.91 0.65
C GLU A 35 2.24 -5.68 -0.04
N PHE A 36 3.38 -5.80 0.63
CA PHE A 36 4.49 -6.65 0.25
C PHE A 36 4.41 -7.99 0.97
N VAL A 37 4.89 -9.03 0.31
CA VAL A 37 5.01 -10.37 0.87
C VAL A 37 6.17 -10.39 1.86
N ASP A 38 5.99 -11.05 3.00
CA ASP A 38 6.95 -11.30 4.09
C ASP A 38 8.43 -11.09 3.75
N ASN A 39 9.05 -10.06 4.34
CA ASN A 39 10.48 -9.71 4.20
C ASN A 39 11.00 -9.74 2.75
N SER A 40 10.10 -9.64 1.78
CA SER A 40 10.36 -9.71 0.36
C SER A 40 9.93 -8.41 -0.29
N SER A 41 10.35 -8.29 -1.55
CA SER A 41 10.00 -7.20 -2.45
C SER A 41 8.84 -7.58 -3.38
N GLU A 42 8.35 -8.81 -3.31
CA GLU A 42 7.15 -9.24 -4.05
C GLU A 42 5.88 -8.53 -3.58
N LEU A 43 5.06 -8.06 -4.51
CA LEU A 43 3.73 -7.50 -4.24
C LEU A 43 2.70 -8.62 -3.98
N SER A 44 1.90 -8.44 -2.93
CA SER A 44 0.71 -9.24 -2.67
C SER A 44 -0.37 -8.96 -3.74
N PRO A 45 -1.42 -9.81 -3.86
CA PRO A 45 -2.52 -9.54 -4.79
C PRO A 45 -3.15 -8.15 -4.56
N TYR A 46 -3.38 -7.80 -3.30
CA TYR A 46 -3.87 -6.47 -2.92
C TYR A 46 -2.91 -5.35 -3.34
N GLY A 47 -1.60 -5.52 -3.10
CA GLY A 47 -0.60 -4.54 -3.51
C GLY A 47 -0.49 -4.37 -5.04
N ARG A 48 -0.86 -5.40 -5.82
CA ARG A 48 -0.91 -5.31 -7.30
C ARG A 48 -2.14 -4.54 -7.78
N ASP A 49 -3.28 -4.71 -7.13
CA ASP A 49 -4.48 -3.95 -7.45
C ASP A 49 -4.27 -2.47 -7.07
N HIS A 50 -3.72 -2.22 -5.89
CA HIS A 50 -3.44 -0.88 -5.40
C HIS A 50 -2.42 -0.12 -6.28
N ILE A 51 -1.29 -0.74 -6.66
CA ILE A 51 -0.33 -0.08 -7.56
C ILE A 51 -0.93 0.20 -8.96
N ALA A 52 -1.89 -0.61 -9.43
CA ALA A 52 -2.59 -0.36 -10.67
C ALA A 52 -3.54 0.85 -10.57
N GLU A 53 -4.23 1.01 -9.43
CA GLU A 53 -5.04 2.19 -9.16
C GLU A 53 -4.17 3.48 -9.10
N ILE A 54 -3.03 3.41 -8.42
CA ILE A 54 -2.04 4.49 -8.40
C ILE A 54 -1.57 4.80 -9.82
N ALA A 55 -1.20 3.79 -10.61
CA ALA A 55 -0.72 3.96 -11.98
C ALA A 55 -1.73 4.68 -12.87
N ALA A 56 -3.03 4.40 -12.70
CA ALA A 56 -4.09 5.05 -13.46
C ALA A 56 -4.31 6.53 -13.06
N ARG A 57 -4.07 6.88 -11.79
CA ARG A 57 -4.27 8.24 -11.24
C ARG A 57 -3.00 9.10 -11.29
N MET A 58 -1.83 8.50 -11.45
CA MET A 58 -0.54 9.18 -11.42
C MET A 58 -0.39 10.28 -12.49
N PRO A 59 -0.89 10.14 -13.74
CA PRO A 59 -0.79 11.20 -14.74
C PRO A 59 -1.65 12.44 -14.44
N SER A 60 -2.74 12.30 -13.68
CA SER A 60 -3.70 13.37 -13.40
C SER A 60 -3.53 14.00 -12.02
N THR A 61 -2.60 13.50 -11.21
CA THR A 61 -2.37 13.97 -9.84
C THR A 61 -0.90 14.31 -9.61
N PRO A 62 -0.59 15.33 -8.79
CA PRO A 62 0.79 15.75 -8.53
C PRO A 62 1.44 15.02 -7.34
N PHE A 63 0.78 14.01 -6.75
CA PHE A 63 1.24 13.39 -5.51
C PHE A 63 2.46 12.48 -5.73
N PRO A 64 3.46 12.47 -4.83
CA PRO A 64 4.52 11.47 -4.85
C PRO A 64 3.97 10.12 -4.41
N VAL A 65 4.53 9.03 -4.95
CA VAL A 65 4.23 7.67 -4.48
C VAL A 65 5.19 7.36 -3.34
N ILE A 66 4.66 7.06 -2.15
CA ILE A 66 5.48 6.74 -0.98
C ILE A 66 5.51 5.23 -0.79
N VAL A 67 6.70 4.67 -0.71
CA VAL A 67 6.91 3.31 -0.20
C VAL A 67 7.22 3.40 1.28
N GLN A 68 6.39 2.77 2.10
CA GLN A 68 6.57 2.77 3.56
C GLN A 68 7.88 2.08 3.94
N ARG A 69 8.75 2.80 4.65
CA ARG A 69 9.99 2.23 5.21
C ARG A 69 9.70 1.20 6.31
N SER A 70 10.64 0.27 6.47
CA SER A 70 10.69 -0.70 7.56
C SER A 70 10.67 -0.04 8.95
N TRP A 71 10.18 -0.77 9.95
CA TRP A 71 10.13 -0.28 11.33
C TRP A 71 11.51 0.13 11.81
N ASN A 72 11.61 1.32 12.39
CA ASN A 72 12.87 1.89 12.87
C ASN A 72 14.00 1.87 11.83
N ASN A 73 13.69 1.84 10.53
CA ASN A 73 14.67 1.71 9.46
C ASN A 73 15.57 0.47 9.66
N ALA A 74 14.97 -0.65 10.07
CA ALA A 74 15.67 -1.90 10.33
C ALA A 74 16.37 -2.45 9.08
N ASP A 75 15.74 -2.33 7.91
CA ASP A 75 16.22 -2.92 6.66
C ASP A 75 16.15 -1.93 5.48
N PRO A 76 17.03 -0.91 5.45
CA PRO A 76 17.01 0.11 4.40
C PRO A 76 17.28 -0.46 3.00
N GLU A 77 18.05 -1.54 2.89
CA GLU A 77 18.32 -2.21 1.62
C GLU A 77 17.03 -2.83 1.03
N LEU A 78 16.25 -3.52 1.86
CA LEU A 78 14.97 -4.11 1.45
C LEU A 78 13.98 -3.02 1.01
N ASP A 79 13.97 -1.89 1.72
CA ASP A 79 13.11 -0.76 1.38
C ASP A 79 13.48 -0.14 0.01
N GLN A 80 14.76 -0.08 -0.34
CA GLN A 80 15.21 0.33 -1.68
C GLN A 80 14.81 -0.68 -2.76
N VAL A 81 14.96 -1.98 -2.50
CA VAL A 81 14.52 -3.02 -3.45
C VAL A 81 13.01 -2.93 -3.69
N ARG A 82 12.20 -2.68 -2.65
CA ARG A 82 10.75 -2.45 -2.79
C ARG A 82 10.44 -1.23 -3.64
N ARG A 83 11.14 -0.13 -3.41
CA ARG A 83 11.05 1.08 -4.24
C ARG A 83 11.34 0.78 -5.70
N ASP A 84 12.42 0.06 -6.00
CA ASP A 84 12.82 -0.24 -7.37
C ASP A 84 11.82 -1.13 -8.10
N ILE A 85 11.20 -2.09 -7.38
CA ILE A 85 10.09 -2.89 -7.94
C ILE A 85 8.87 -2.02 -8.22
N VAL A 86 8.47 -1.13 -7.30
CA VAL A 86 7.35 -0.20 -7.51
C VAL A 86 7.61 0.69 -8.71
N VAL A 87 8.82 1.27 -8.82
CA VAL A 87 9.24 2.07 -9.99
C VAL A 87 9.09 1.27 -11.27
N ARG A 88 9.63 0.05 -11.30
CA ARG A 88 9.58 -0.83 -12.47
C ARG A 88 8.14 -1.11 -12.89
N VAL A 89 7.28 -1.53 -11.95
CA VAL A 89 5.87 -1.84 -12.24
C VAL A 89 5.13 -0.61 -12.74
N LEU A 90 5.33 0.57 -12.14
CA LEU A 90 4.71 1.81 -12.60
C LEU A 90 5.18 2.21 -14.00
N THR A 91 6.48 2.03 -14.30
CA THR A 91 7.03 2.27 -15.64
C THR A 91 6.48 1.29 -16.67
N ASP A 92 6.35 0.01 -16.31
CA ASP A 92 5.73 -1.02 -17.16
C ASP A 92 4.24 -0.71 -17.44
N LEU A 93 3.55 -0.06 -16.49
CA LEU A 93 2.18 0.45 -16.64
C LEU A 93 2.08 1.79 -17.39
N GLY A 94 3.20 2.33 -17.89
CA GLY A 94 3.24 3.52 -18.75
C GLY A 94 3.67 4.82 -18.05
N ASN A 95 3.95 4.80 -16.74
CA ASN A 95 4.40 5.99 -16.00
C ASN A 95 5.94 6.12 -16.04
N GLN A 96 6.44 6.81 -17.06
CA GLN A 96 7.89 6.98 -17.29
C GLN A 96 8.57 7.88 -16.23
N ASP A 97 7.80 8.73 -15.54
CA ASP A 97 8.25 9.61 -14.45
C ASP A 97 8.29 8.90 -13.08
N ALA A 98 7.94 7.61 -13.00
CA ALA A 98 7.88 6.86 -11.75
C ALA A 98 9.17 6.93 -10.93
N ASN A 99 10.34 6.83 -11.56
CA ASN A 99 11.62 6.89 -10.86
C ASN A 99 11.83 8.21 -10.09
N GLN A 100 11.27 9.33 -10.58
CA GLN A 100 11.41 10.64 -9.94
C GLN A 100 10.34 10.87 -8.86
N ARG A 101 9.22 10.15 -8.93
CA ARG A 101 8.06 10.35 -8.05
C ARG A 101 7.94 9.34 -6.92
N VAL A 102 8.60 8.19 -7.04
CA VAL A 102 8.57 7.14 -6.01
C VAL A 102 9.69 7.36 -5.00
N VAL A 103 9.33 7.55 -3.74
CA VAL A 103 10.24 7.81 -2.61
C VAL A 103 9.99 6.85 -1.45
N VAL A 104 11.05 6.50 -0.72
CA VAL A 104 10.95 5.72 0.52
C VAL A 104 10.82 6.68 1.71
N SER A 105 9.76 6.56 2.50
CA SER A 105 9.52 7.44 3.66
C SER A 105 8.61 6.80 4.71
N GLN A 106 8.43 7.48 5.85
CA GLN A 106 7.26 7.24 6.70
C GLN A 106 5.99 7.68 5.95
N PRO A 107 4.86 6.99 6.16
CA PRO A 107 3.60 7.37 5.54
C PRO A 107 3.02 8.64 6.21
N TYR A 108 2.21 9.41 5.49
CA TYR A 108 1.55 10.62 6.02
C TYR A 108 0.58 10.30 7.16
N SER A 109 -0.02 9.12 7.11
CA SER A 109 -0.83 8.53 8.15
C SER A 109 -0.35 7.11 8.38
N ASN A 110 -0.36 6.65 9.63
CA ASN A 110 -0.23 5.24 9.88
C ASN A 110 -1.44 4.55 9.24
N GLY A 111 -1.23 3.83 8.13
CA GLY A 111 -2.26 3.01 7.50
C GLY A 111 -2.79 1.93 8.44
N ILE A 112 -3.62 1.03 7.91
CA ILE A 112 -4.25 -0.07 8.66
C ILE A 112 -3.15 -0.99 9.22
N ASN A 113 -2.60 -0.62 10.38
CA ASN A 113 -1.54 -1.33 11.09
C ASN A 113 -2.09 -2.39 12.06
N SER A 114 -3.42 -2.50 12.15
CA SER A 114 -4.14 -3.28 13.14
C SER A 114 -4.86 -4.46 12.49
N MET A 115 -4.65 -5.66 13.06
CA MET A 115 -5.38 -6.96 13.00
C MET A 115 -6.16 -7.37 11.72
N GLU A 116 -6.86 -6.47 11.05
CA GLU A 116 -7.58 -6.70 9.79
C GLU A 116 -6.60 -6.94 8.62
N ALA A 117 -5.49 -6.19 8.57
CA ALA A 117 -4.39 -6.47 7.66
C ALA A 117 -3.74 -7.84 7.91
N GLU A 118 -3.69 -8.28 9.17
CA GLU A 118 -3.20 -9.61 9.56
C GLU A 118 -4.19 -10.73 9.21
N GLN A 119 -5.50 -10.45 9.18
CA GLN A 119 -6.51 -11.40 8.71
C GLN A 119 -6.43 -11.63 7.20
N ASP A 120 -6.24 -10.58 6.41
CA ASP A 120 -6.11 -10.70 4.95
C ASP A 120 -4.76 -11.33 4.56
N TYR A 121 -3.69 -10.89 5.22
CA TYR A 121 -2.38 -11.55 5.20
C TYR A 121 -2.44 -13.02 5.65
N GLY A 122 -3.20 -13.32 6.70
CA GLY A 122 -3.40 -14.67 7.23
C GLY A 122 -4.22 -15.56 6.29
N ARG A 123 -5.14 -14.98 5.51
CA ARG A 123 -5.81 -15.67 4.39
C ARG A 123 -4.84 -15.95 3.26
N PHE A 124 -4.05 -14.98 2.85
CA PHE A 124 -3.05 -15.14 1.78
C PHE A 124 -1.96 -16.18 2.12
N ARG A 125 -1.44 -16.16 3.35
CA ARG A 125 -0.50 -17.17 3.86
C ARG A 125 -1.12 -18.56 3.90
N ARG A 126 -2.40 -18.70 4.29
CA ARG A 126 -3.11 -20.00 4.24
C ARG A 126 -3.29 -20.51 2.81
N ILE A 127 -3.56 -19.62 1.84
CA ILE A 127 -3.71 -20.00 0.43
C ILE A 127 -2.38 -20.47 -0.17
N ARG A 128 -1.25 -19.78 0.11
CA ARG A 128 0.09 -20.22 -0.36
C ARG A 128 0.67 -21.41 0.44
N GLY A 129 0.39 -21.50 1.74
CA GLY A 129 0.84 -22.60 2.59
C GLY A 129 0.14 -23.93 2.30
N ASN A 130 -1.07 -23.90 1.73
CA ASN A 130 -1.84 -25.08 1.34
C ASN A 130 -1.57 -25.53 -0.11
N GLY A 131 -0.66 -24.86 -0.83
CA GLY A 131 -0.26 -25.22 -2.19
C GLY A 131 0.85 -26.28 -2.28
N ASN A 132 1.40 -26.71 -1.14
CA ASN A 132 2.46 -27.74 -1.06
C ASN A 132 2.05 -28.99 -0.27
N SER A 133 0.75 -29.33 -0.20
CA SER A 133 0.31 -30.68 0.15
C SER A 133 0.10 -31.49 -1.13
N GLY A 134 1.18 -31.65 -1.90
CA GLY A 134 1.25 -32.73 -2.86
C GLY A 134 1.17 -34.06 -2.11
N LEU A 135 0.19 -34.88 -2.48
CA LEU A 135 0.24 -36.34 -2.50
C LEU A 135 1.39 -36.97 -1.68
N SER A 136 1.12 -37.40 -0.43
CA SER A 136 1.87 -38.50 0.23
C SER A 136 1.22 -38.95 1.54
N GLY A 137 0.82 -40.23 1.60
CA GLY A 137 0.51 -41.01 2.82
C GLY A 137 -0.91 -40.83 3.36
N GLY A 138 -1.80 -41.82 3.45
CA GLY A 138 -1.59 -43.24 3.75
C GLY A 138 -2.00 -43.52 5.21
N GLY A 139 -3.11 -44.24 5.42
CA GLY A 139 -3.57 -44.78 6.72
C GLY A 139 -4.89 -44.15 7.22
N SER A 140 -6.03 -44.85 7.22
CA SER A 140 -6.47 -45.95 8.11
C SER A 140 -7.16 -45.48 9.41
N GLY A 141 -8.41 -45.92 9.61
CA GLY A 141 -9.20 -45.84 10.86
C GLY A 141 -10.00 -44.52 10.98
N GLY A 142 -11.29 -44.48 11.32
CA GLY A 142 -12.16 -45.43 12.01
C GLY A 142 -12.94 -44.67 13.10
N GLY A 143 -14.27 -44.87 13.19
CA GLY A 143 -15.14 -44.41 14.29
C GLY A 143 -15.64 -42.97 14.15
N GLY A 144 -16.94 -42.70 14.00
CA GLY A 144 -17.94 -42.70 15.09
C GLY A 144 -18.15 -41.22 15.50
N GLY A 145 -19.30 -40.57 15.28
CA GLY A 145 -20.63 -40.96 15.70
C GLY A 145 -20.99 -40.20 16.98
N GLY A 146 -21.79 -39.14 16.86
CA GLY A 146 -22.66 -38.66 17.94
C GLY A 146 -22.20 -37.45 18.76
N PHE A 147 -23.22 -36.61 19.03
CA PHE A 147 -23.34 -35.48 19.97
C PHE A 147 -22.74 -34.13 19.54
#